data_AF-W7YLD4-F1
#
_entry.id   AF-W7YLD4-F1
#
_cell.length_a   1.000
_cell.length_b   1.000
_cell.length_c   1.000
_cell.angle_alpha   90.00
_cell.angle_beta   90.00
_cell.angle_gamma   90.00
#
_symmetry.space_group_name_H-M   'P 1'
#
loop_
_entity.id
_entity.type
_entity.pdbx_description
1 polymer ?
#
loop_
_entity_poly.entity_id
_entity_poly.type
_entity_poly.pdbx_seq_one_letter_code
_entity_poly.pdbx_strand_id
1 'polypeptide(L)'
;MNFALPNNAKFHKVIIACSMLLLITLLMFLFPAKSSAHGYLDSPASRALLCKNNVNTDCAGASYEPQSAEAPKGFPNGGPSDGHIASANNTFPKLDEQSSTRWTKVPINAGPQAFSWQLNAAHATTTFKYFITKQDWNPNAPLTRASFDLTPFCQKDLNGASPTNYYTINCNVPARTGYQVILAIWEVSGAPTAYISVADVDFGGGSTLPAPTSLASTAVTDNSVSLNWSAVAGAASYQVYRNNVSVGTTTSTTFTNTGLTSGTSYNYTVVAIDSSGKASPSSSVLAVKTTGSGGAGTYLPWSATTVYVGGNKVSYNGVNYEAKWWTQGEIPTGNNVWKVIP
;
A
#
# COMPACT_ATOMS: atom_id res chain seq x y z
N MET A 1 -38.35 62.41 24.28
CA MET A 1 -37.59 62.50 23.01
C MET A 1 -37.68 61.15 22.33
N ASN A 2 -38.48 61.03 21.27
CA ASN A 2 -38.59 59.81 20.47
C ASN A 2 -37.40 59.77 19.49
N PHE A 3 -36.44 58.88 19.74
CA PHE A 3 -35.39 58.58 18.76
C PHE A 3 -35.98 57.62 17.72
N ALA A 4 -36.68 58.16 16.73
CA ALA A 4 -37.02 57.42 15.53
C ALA A 4 -35.74 57.20 14.72
N LEU A 5 -35.31 55.95 14.58
CA LEU A 5 -34.20 55.59 13.68
C LEU A 5 -34.58 56.02 12.26
N PRO A 6 -33.70 56.72 11.52
CA PRO A 6 -33.99 57.12 10.16
C PRO A 6 -34.26 55.86 9.31
N ASN A 7 -35.38 55.85 8.60
CA ASN A 7 -35.79 54.76 7.71
C ASN A 7 -34.89 54.75 6.46
N ASN A 8 -33.62 54.39 6.67
CA ASN A 8 -32.63 54.29 5.63
C ASN A 8 -32.58 52.83 5.19
N ALA A 9 -33.34 52.52 4.14
CA ALA A 9 -33.47 51.18 3.59
C ALA A 9 -32.11 50.53 3.28
N LYS A 10 -31.06 51.33 3.03
CA LYS A 10 -29.68 50.84 2.86
C LYS A 10 -29.07 50.34 4.17
N PHE A 11 -29.30 51.02 5.29
CA PHE A 11 -28.79 50.62 6.60
C PHE A 11 -29.43 49.33 7.10
N HIS A 12 -30.74 49.15 6.89
CA HIS A 12 -31.44 47.90 7.20
C HIS A 12 -30.91 46.72 6.37
N LYS A 13 -30.63 46.93 5.07
CA LYS A 13 -30.03 45.90 4.22
C LYS A 13 -28.62 45.50 4.68
N VAL A 14 -27.81 46.46 5.14
CA VAL A 14 -26.47 46.19 5.70
C VAL A 14 -26.57 45.39 7.00
N ILE A 15 -27.47 45.75 7.92
CA ILE A 15 -27.67 45.00 9.17
C ILE A 15 -28.13 43.58 8.89
N ILE A 16 -29.07 43.37 7.96
CA ILE A 16 -29.56 42.05 7.58
C ILE A 16 -28.42 41.21 6.97
N ALA A 17 -27.62 41.79 6.07
CA ALA A 17 -26.49 41.10 5.46
C ALA A 17 -25.42 40.70 6.49
N CYS A 18 -25.07 41.60 7.41
CA CYS A 18 -24.12 41.31 8.49
C CYS A 18 -24.66 40.26 9.47
N SER A 19 -25.96 40.30 9.78
CA SER A 19 -26.61 39.33 10.69
C SER A 19 -26.67 37.93 10.05
N MET A 20 -26.96 37.83 8.76
CA MET A 20 -26.89 36.56 8.03
C MET A 20 -25.45 36.02 7.97
N LEU A 21 -24.46 36.88 7.72
CA LEU A 21 -23.06 36.46 7.68
C LEU A 21 -22.57 35.95 9.04
N LEU A 22 -22.97 36.62 10.13
CA LEU A 22 -22.68 36.18 11.50
C LEU A 22 -23.37 34.86 11.84
N LEU A 23 -24.61 34.67 11.38
CA LEU A 23 -25.34 33.41 11.57
C LEU A 23 -24.66 32.25 10.80
N ILE A 24 -24.20 32.49 9.58
CA ILE A 24 -23.48 31.50 8.76
C ILE A 24 -22.15 31.12 9.41
N THR A 25 -21.38 32.09 9.91
CA THR A 25 -20.12 31.77 10.62
C THR A 25 -20.37 31.04 11.93
N LEU A 26 -21.40 31.40 12.70
CA LEU A 26 -21.79 30.67 13.91
C LEU A 26 -22.24 29.23 13.59
N LEU A 27 -22.97 29.02 12.50
CA LEU A 27 -23.36 27.70 12.01
C LEU A 27 -22.16 26.83 11.59
N MET A 28 -21.08 27.43 11.07
CA MET A 28 -19.84 26.69 10.78
C MET A 28 -19.13 26.14 12.03
N PHE A 29 -19.35 26.74 13.21
CA PHE A 29 -18.84 26.20 14.48
C PHE A 29 -19.77 25.15 15.12
N LEU A 30 -21.02 25.03 14.66
CA LEU A 30 -22.00 24.05 15.16
C LEU A 30 -21.85 22.66 14.52
N PHE A 31 -21.11 22.55 13.42
CA PHE A 31 -20.77 21.28 12.78
C PHE A 31 -19.26 21.09 12.83
N PRO A 32 -18.70 20.35 13.80
CA PRO A 32 -17.29 20.02 13.76
C PRO A 32 -16.99 19.31 12.43
N ALA A 33 -15.96 19.78 11.72
CA ALA A 33 -15.48 19.10 10.52
C ALA A 33 -15.12 17.66 10.92
N LYS A 34 -15.88 16.67 10.44
CA LYS A 34 -15.50 15.27 10.60
C LYS A 34 -14.19 15.09 9.84
N SER A 35 -13.06 15.03 10.55
CA SER A 35 -11.80 14.66 9.91
C SER A 35 -11.92 13.18 9.53
N SER A 36 -12.12 12.89 8.25
CA SER A 36 -12.25 11.52 7.79
C SER A 36 -10.90 10.83 7.88
N ALA A 37 -10.85 9.65 8.52
CA ALA A 37 -9.61 8.93 8.76
C ALA A 37 -9.04 8.32 7.47
N HIS A 38 -9.20 7.06 7.11
CA HIS A 38 -8.64 6.42 5.91
C HIS A 38 -7.19 5.96 6.02
N GLY A 39 -7.04 4.67 5.77
CA GLY A 39 -5.76 3.99 5.69
C GLY A 39 -5.96 2.53 5.27
N TYR A 40 -4.89 1.91 4.82
CA TYR A 40 -4.87 0.50 4.44
C TYR A 40 -3.60 -0.18 4.91
N LEU A 41 -3.67 -1.50 5.08
CA LEU A 41 -2.49 -2.31 5.33
C LEU A 41 -1.65 -2.40 4.03
N ASP A 42 -0.43 -1.89 4.11
CA ASP A 42 0.56 -1.84 3.04
C ASP A 42 1.50 -3.06 3.06
N SER A 43 1.88 -3.52 4.26
CA SER A 43 2.69 -4.74 4.43
C SER A 43 2.10 -5.61 5.54
N PRO A 44 1.85 -6.92 5.31
CA PRO A 44 1.71 -7.53 3.99
C PRO A 44 0.65 -6.80 3.16
N ALA A 45 0.84 -6.76 1.84
CA ALA A 45 -0.05 -6.02 0.95
C ALA A 45 -1.49 -6.53 1.10
N SER A 46 -2.41 -5.64 1.47
CA SER A 46 -3.82 -6.01 1.61
C SER A 46 -4.45 -6.38 0.27
N ARG A 47 -5.54 -7.16 0.33
CA ARG A 47 -6.39 -7.52 -0.80
C ARG A 47 -6.80 -6.28 -1.61
N ALA A 48 -7.22 -5.22 -0.94
CA ALA A 48 -7.60 -3.95 -1.55
C ALA A 48 -6.41 -3.21 -2.17
N LEU A 49 -5.24 -3.18 -1.50
CA LEU A 49 -4.03 -2.61 -2.10
C LEU A 49 -3.61 -3.36 -3.37
N LEU A 50 -3.68 -4.69 -3.37
CA LEU A 50 -3.42 -5.50 -4.55
C LEU A 50 -4.42 -5.24 -5.68
N CYS A 51 -5.67 -4.85 -5.36
CA CYS A 51 -6.63 -4.36 -6.36
C CYS A 51 -6.21 -3.01 -6.96
N LYS A 52 -5.74 -2.07 -6.13
CA LYS A 52 -5.22 -0.77 -6.60
C LYS A 52 -3.98 -0.93 -7.49
N ASN A 53 -3.16 -1.92 -7.19
CA ASN A 53 -1.95 -2.23 -7.94
C ASN A 53 -2.21 -3.10 -9.19
N ASN A 54 -3.48 -3.36 -9.54
CA ASN A 54 -3.89 -4.23 -10.67
C ASN A 54 -3.35 -5.67 -10.59
N VAL A 55 -3.02 -6.14 -9.39
CA VAL A 55 -2.60 -7.53 -9.15
C VAL A 55 -3.83 -8.41 -8.94
N ASN A 56 -4.79 -7.94 -8.14
CA ASN A 56 -6.11 -8.53 -8.07
C ASN A 56 -7.02 -7.85 -9.10
N THR A 57 -7.87 -8.64 -9.76
CA THR A 57 -8.82 -8.17 -10.76
C THR A 57 -10.26 -8.22 -10.24
N ASP A 58 -11.16 -7.51 -10.93
CA ASP A 58 -12.60 -7.42 -10.60
C ASP A 58 -12.87 -6.97 -9.15
N CYS A 59 -12.25 -5.86 -8.73
CA CYS A 59 -12.38 -5.34 -7.37
C CYS A 59 -13.28 -4.09 -7.23
N ALA A 60 -13.78 -3.55 -8.34
CA ALA A 60 -14.59 -2.33 -8.39
C ALA A 60 -13.97 -1.17 -7.57
N GLY A 61 -14.74 -0.55 -6.67
CA GLY A 61 -14.32 0.62 -5.89
C GLY A 61 -13.00 0.46 -5.12
N ALA A 62 -12.70 -0.75 -4.65
CA ALA A 62 -11.47 -1.03 -3.91
C ALA A 62 -10.18 -0.78 -4.73
N SER A 63 -10.26 -0.83 -6.07
CA SER A 63 -9.12 -0.49 -6.94
C SER A 63 -8.77 0.99 -6.93
N TYR A 64 -9.71 1.88 -6.58
CA TYR A 64 -9.48 3.32 -6.59
C TYR A 64 -9.13 3.86 -5.20
N GLU A 65 -9.71 3.27 -4.16
CA GLU A 65 -9.65 3.81 -2.81
C GLU A 65 -9.52 2.73 -1.72
N PRO A 66 -8.43 1.94 -1.72
CA PRO A 66 -8.23 0.88 -0.73
C PRO A 66 -8.22 1.39 0.72
N GLN A 67 -7.96 2.69 0.92
CA GLN A 67 -7.97 3.35 2.21
C GLN A 67 -9.36 3.53 2.85
N SER A 68 -10.45 3.34 2.09
CA SER A 68 -11.80 3.75 2.51
C SER A 68 -12.67 2.61 3.07
N ALA A 69 -12.08 1.44 3.37
CA ALA A 69 -12.80 0.28 3.91
C ALA A 69 -13.22 0.50 5.38
N GLU A 70 -14.20 1.36 5.61
CA GLU A 70 -14.71 1.76 6.92
C GLU A 70 -15.91 0.92 7.35
N ALA A 71 -15.91 0.46 8.61
CA ALA A 71 -17.00 -0.28 9.25
C ALA A 71 -17.22 0.22 10.69
N PRO A 72 -18.32 -0.15 11.37
CA PRO A 72 -18.42 0.02 12.82
C PRO A 72 -17.22 -0.62 13.55
N LYS A 73 -16.85 -0.10 14.72
CA LYS A 73 -15.78 -0.68 15.55
C LYS A 73 -16.27 -1.85 16.42
N GLY A 74 -15.33 -2.48 17.15
CA GLY A 74 -15.66 -3.43 18.22
C GLY A 74 -15.69 -4.90 17.80
N PHE A 75 -15.13 -5.24 16.64
CA PHE A 75 -14.90 -6.63 16.25
C PHE A 75 -14.13 -7.38 17.36
N PRO A 76 -14.49 -8.62 17.73
CA PRO A 76 -15.49 -9.48 17.07
C PRO A 76 -16.93 -9.34 17.60
N ASN A 77 -17.16 -8.68 18.74
CA ASN A 77 -18.51 -8.58 19.33
C ASN A 77 -19.42 -7.55 18.62
N GLY A 78 -18.80 -6.59 17.93
CA GLY A 78 -19.43 -5.67 16.98
C GLY A 78 -18.71 -5.73 15.64
N GLY A 79 -18.57 -4.60 14.97
CA GLY A 79 -17.87 -4.51 13.69
C GLY A 79 -18.66 -5.04 12.48
N PRO A 80 -17.99 -5.30 11.36
CA PRO A 80 -18.65 -5.80 10.15
C PRO A 80 -19.33 -7.16 10.39
N SER A 81 -20.44 -7.39 9.70
CA SER A 81 -21.21 -8.63 9.78
C SER A 81 -20.48 -9.81 9.11
N ASP A 82 -20.82 -11.04 9.51
CA ASP A 82 -20.29 -12.25 8.87
C ASP A 82 -20.67 -12.28 7.38
N GLY A 83 -19.72 -12.69 6.53
CA GLY A 83 -19.85 -12.60 5.08
C GLY A 83 -19.52 -11.22 4.51
N HIS A 84 -19.38 -10.19 5.35
CA HIS A 84 -19.07 -8.81 4.97
C HIS A 84 -17.85 -8.24 5.71
N ILE A 85 -16.97 -9.11 6.19
CA ILE A 85 -15.78 -8.71 6.93
C ILE A 85 -14.80 -8.00 5.99
N ALA A 86 -14.49 -8.59 4.83
CA ALA A 86 -13.49 -8.04 3.91
C ALA A 86 -13.95 -6.76 3.21
N SER A 87 -15.25 -6.61 2.96
CA SER A 87 -15.84 -5.40 2.40
C SER A 87 -16.06 -4.28 3.40
N ALA A 88 -15.75 -4.48 4.69
CA ALA A 88 -16.08 -3.54 5.76
C ALA A 88 -17.59 -3.22 5.81
N ASN A 89 -18.44 -4.26 5.82
CA ASN A 89 -19.90 -4.15 5.84
C ASN A 89 -20.50 -3.53 4.55
N ASN A 90 -20.08 -4.07 3.40
CA ASN A 90 -20.48 -3.68 2.04
C ASN A 90 -19.95 -2.34 1.52
N THR A 91 -18.94 -1.75 2.16
CA THR A 91 -18.21 -0.62 1.58
C THR A 91 -17.55 -1.02 0.25
N PHE A 92 -16.96 -2.22 0.18
CA PHE A 92 -16.44 -2.82 -1.06
C PHE A 92 -16.91 -4.26 -1.28
N PRO A 93 -18.15 -4.50 -1.76
CA PRO A 93 -18.75 -5.84 -1.77
C PRO A 93 -17.96 -6.89 -2.54
N LYS A 94 -17.24 -6.50 -3.60
CA LYS A 94 -16.37 -7.41 -4.37
C LYS A 94 -15.27 -8.06 -3.54
N LEU A 95 -14.85 -7.42 -2.44
CA LEU A 95 -13.83 -7.99 -1.55
C LEU A 95 -14.35 -9.18 -0.73
N ASP A 96 -15.66 -9.40 -0.63
CA ASP A 96 -16.25 -10.54 0.10
C ASP A 96 -16.26 -11.85 -0.71
N GLU A 97 -16.01 -11.79 -2.02
CA GLU A 97 -15.83 -12.99 -2.84
C GLU A 97 -14.69 -13.83 -2.24
N GLN A 98 -14.89 -15.14 -2.11
CA GLN A 98 -13.94 -16.00 -1.42
C GLN A 98 -13.87 -17.38 -2.07
N SER A 99 -12.70 -17.70 -2.62
CA SER A 99 -12.30 -19.03 -3.06
C SER A 99 -10.80 -19.21 -2.85
N SER A 100 -10.32 -20.46 -2.87
CA SER A 100 -8.89 -20.76 -2.77
C SER A 100 -8.06 -20.11 -3.88
N THR A 101 -8.66 -19.71 -5.00
CA THR A 101 -7.99 -19.15 -6.17
C THR A 101 -8.35 -17.70 -6.48
N ARG A 102 -9.35 -17.12 -5.77
CA ARG A 102 -9.87 -15.78 -6.09
C ARG A 102 -8.86 -14.64 -5.91
N TRP A 103 -8.01 -14.76 -4.89
CA TRP A 103 -7.09 -13.70 -4.49
C TRP A 103 -5.64 -14.12 -4.60
N THR A 104 -4.81 -13.19 -5.06
CA THR A 104 -3.35 -13.30 -5.02
C THR A 104 -2.88 -13.36 -3.59
N LYS A 105 -1.98 -14.29 -3.29
CA LYS A 105 -1.45 -14.52 -1.94
C LYS A 105 -0.07 -13.92 -1.81
N VAL A 106 0.12 -13.20 -0.71
CA VAL A 106 1.39 -12.67 -0.25
C VAL A 106 2.14 -13.76 0.55
N PRO A 107 3.38 -14.10 0.19
CA PRO A 107 4.16 -15.02 1.01
C PRO A 107 4.41 -14.43 2.40
N ILE A 108 4.29 -15.26 3.43
CA ILE A 108 4.59 -14.86 4.81
C ILE A 108 5.22 -16.02 5.57
N ASN A 109 5.94 -15.72 6.64
CA ASN A 109 6.42 -16.71 7.59
C ASN A 109 5.76 -16.51 8.95
N ALA A 110 5.66 -17.60 9.71
CA ALA A 110 5.41 -17.51 11.14
C ALA A 110 6.55 -16.75 11.85
N GLY A 111 6.30 -16.31 13.08
CA GLY A 111 7.27 -15.56 13.86
C GLY A 111 7.17 -14.05 13.66
N PRO A 112 8.21 -13.28 14.03
CA PRO A 112 8.22 -11.82 13.92
C PRO A 112 8.06 -11.36 12.47
N GLN A 113 6.98 -10.61 12.20
CA GLN A 113 6.70 -9.97 10.91
C GLN A 113 6.30 -8.51 11.13
N ALA A 114 6.69 -7.66 10.20
CA ALA A 114 6.35 -6.25 10.22
C ALA A 114 5.02 -6.00 9.48
N PHE A 115 4.08 -5.36 10.18
CA PHE A 115 2.81 -4.91 9.65
C PHE A 115 2.82 -3.39 9.49
N SER A 116 2.82 -2.89 8.26
CA SER A 116 2.86 -1.46 7.98
C SER A 116 1.54 -0.96 7.45
N TRP A 117 1.04 0.12 8.01
CA TRP A 117 -0.14 0.84 7.55
C TRP A 117 0.26 2.13 6.83
N GLN A 118 -0.38 2.40 5.70
CA GLN A 118 -0.39 3.71 5.06
C GLN A 118 -1.68 4.42 5.46
N LEU A 119 -1.56 5.52 6.19
CA LEU A 119 -2.65 6.38 6.62
C LEU A 119 -2.60 7.67 5.79
N ASN A 120 -3.74 8.11 5.27
CA ASN A 120 -3.80 9.34 4.49
C ASN A 120 -3.61 10.59 5.38
N ALA A 121 -4.02 10.47 6.63
CA ALA A 121 -3.74 11.44 7.68
C ALA A 121 -3.53 10.72 9.01
N ALA A 122 -2.71 11.31 9.88
CA ALA A 122 -2.52 10.83 11.24
C ALA A 122 -3.78 11.13 12.07
N HIS A 123 -4.46 10.10 12.56
CA HIS A 123 -5.62 10.25 13.44
C HIS A 123 -5.37 9.65 14.82
N ALA A 124 -5.94 10.29 15.84
CA ALA A 124 -5.96 9.77 17.20
C ALA A 124 -6.48 8.33 17.17
N THR A 125 -5.69 7.38 17.65
CA THR A 125 -5.96 5.95 17.45
C THR A 125 -6.20 5.27 18.79
N THR A 126 -7.26 4.45 18.85
CA THR A 126 -7.48 3.56 20.00
C THR A 126 -6.49 2.41 19.93
N THR A 127 -6.54 1.63 18.83
CA THR A 127 -5.77 0.39 18.73
C THR A 127 -5.68 -0.10 17.29
N PHE A 128 -4.64 -0.89 17.01
CA PHE A 128 -4.54 -1.79 15.86
C PHE A 128 -4.66 -3.23 16.34
N LYS A 129 -5.50 -4.04 15.69
CA LYS A 129 -5.69 -5.48 16.01
C LYS A 129 -5.45 -6.33 14.78
N TYR A 130 -4.85 -7.51 14.99
CA TYR A 130 -4.60 -8.48 13.94
C TYR A 130 -5.14 -9.86 14.34
N PHE A 131 -5.97 -10.42 13.47
CA PHE A 131 -6.53 -11.77 13.60
C PHE A 131 -6.07 -12.61 12.41
N ILE A 132 -6.07 -13.92 12.56
CA ILE A 132 -5.71 -14.85 11.49
C ILE A 132 -6.72 -15.98 11.43
N THR A 133 -6.96 -16.51 10.24
CA THR A 133 -7.80 -17.69 10.04
C THR A 133 -7.29 -18.89 10.85
N LYS A 134 -8.22 -19.75 11.26
CA LYS A 134 -7.89 -21.06 11.85
C LYS A 134 -7.18 -21.93 10.82
N GLN A 135 -6.38 -22.89 11.27
CA GLN A 135 -5.66 -23.79 10.35
C GLN A 135 -6.60 -24.59 9.44
N ASP A 136 -7.79 -24.93 9.93
CA ASP A 136 -8.83 -25.72 9.26
C ASP A 136 -9.96 -24.85 8.65
N TRP A 137 -9.72 -23.54 8.45
CA TRP A 137 -10.71 -22.66 7.82
C TRP A 137 -11.06 -23.11 6.39
N ASN A 138 -12.28 -22.81 5.94
CA ASN A 138 -12.72 -23.10 4.58
C ASN A 138 -12.41 -21.93 3.64
N PRO A 139 -11.42 -22.03 2.72
CA PRO A 139 -11.06 -20.95 1.81
C PRO A 139 -12.08 -20.70 0.70
N ASN A 140 -13.09 -21.56 0.56
CA ASN A 140 -14.15 -21.50 -0.45
C ASN A 140 -15.51 -21.06 0.10
N ALA A 141 -15.54 -20.47 1.29
CA ALA A 141 -16.73 -19.89 1.90
C ALA A 141 -16.46 -18.44 2.32
N PRO A 142 -17.48 -17.55 2.33
CA PRO A 142 -17.31 -16.17 2.79
C PRO A 142 -16.68 -16.08 4.18
N LEU A 143 -15.87 -15.05 4.42
CA LEU A 143 -15.20 -14.83 5.70
C LEU A 143 -16.21 -14.51 6.79
N THR A 144 -16.17 -15.28 7.87
CA THR A 144 -17.03 -15.14 9.06
C THR A 144 -16.17 -15.15 10.31
N ARG A 145 -16.73 -14.77 11.46
CA ARG A 145 -16.08 -14.94 12.77
C ARG A 145 -15.62 -16.38 13.00
N ALA A 146 -16.38 -17.38 12.53
CA ALA A 146 -16.01 -18.79 12.64
C ALA A 146 -14.72 -19.15 11.88
N SER A 147 -14.36 -18.36 10.86
CA SER A 147 -13.14 -18.52 10.06
C SER A 147 -11.87 -18.15 10.81
N PHE A 148 -11.96 -17.26 11.82
CA PHE A 148 -10.83 -16.65 12.52
C PHE A 148 -10.61 -17.21 13.93
N ASP A 149 -9.35 -17.19 14.37
CA ASP A 149 -9.05 -17.13 15.80
C ASP A 149 -9.49 -15.75 16.31
N LEU A 150 -10.50 -15.71 17.18
CA LEU A 150 -11.11 -14.46 17.66
C LEU A 150 -10.32 -13.76 18.77
N THR A 151 -9.23 -14.35 19.23
CA THR A 151 -8.22 -13.65 20.03
C THR A 151 -7.19 -13.06 19.05
N PRO A 152 -6.99 -11.73 19.04
CA PRO A 152 -6.01 -11.15 18.13
C PRO A 152 -4.62 -11.68 18.49
N PHE A 153 -3.87 -12.18 17.51
CA PHE A 153 -2.49 -12.63 17.74
C PHE A 153 -1.54 -11.45 18.01
N CYS A 154 -1.97 -10.23 17.67
CA CYS A 154 -1.25 -8.99 17.92
C CYS A 154 -2.24 -7.85 18.12
N GLN A 155 -2.00 -7.03 19.15
CA GLN A 155 -2.76 -5.81 19.42
C GLN A 155 -1.78 -4.71 19.84
N LYS A 156 -1.96 -3.50 19.28
CA LYS A 156 -1.17 -2.32 19.61
C LYS A 156 -2.08 -1.16 19.98
N ASP A 157 -2.22 -0.94 21.27
CA ASP A 157 -2.99 0.18 21.81
C ASP A 157 -2.16 1.47 21.74
N LEU A 158 -2.79 2.54 21.25
CA LEU A 158 -2.20 3.89 21.18
C LEU A 158 -2.87 4.87 22.13
N ASN A 159 -3.95 4.49 22.83
CA ASN A 159 -4.60 5.26 23.88
C ASN A 159 -4.92 6.72 23.46
N GLY A 160 -5.32 6.93 22.21
CA GLY A 160 -5.64 8.23 21.64
C GLY A 160 -4.46 8.98 21.02
N ALA A 161 -3.23 8.46 21.09
CA ALA A 161 -2.10 9.02 20.36
C ALA A 161 -2.29 8.86 18.84
N SER A 162 -1.81 9.84 18.09
CA SER A 162 -1.80 9.79 16.62
C SER A 162 -0.49 9.15 16.13
N PRO A 163 -0.53 8.02 15.39
CA PRO A 163 0.66 7.47 14.77
C PRO A 163 1.11 8.34 13.59
N THR A 164 2.33 8.09 13.09
CA THR A 164 2.80 8.63 11.82
C THR A 164 1.96 8.11 10.64
N ASN A 165 1.93 8.84 9.52
CA ASN A 165 1.19 8.44 8.32
C ASN A 165 1.66 7.09 7.74
N TYR A 166 2.91 6.70 7.98
CA TYR A 166 3.37 5.34 7.75
C TYR A 166 3.73 4.74 9.10
N TYR A 167 2.98 3.74 9.56
CA TYR A 167 3.11 3.19 10.91
C TYR A 167 3.35 1.68 10.86
N THR A 168 4.46 1.23 11.44
CA THR A 168 4.84 -0.18 11.46
C THR A 168 4.70 -0.78 12.85
N ILE A 169 4.09 -1.96 12.89
CA ILE A 169 3.89 -2.76 14.10
C ILE A 169 4.54 -4.12 13.86
N ASN A 170 5.45 -4.52 14.74
CA ASN A 170 6.03 -5.86 14.69
C ASN A 170 5.15 -6.83 15.48
N CYS A 171 4.68 -7.87 14.83
CA CYS A 171 3.79 -8.88 15.41
C CYS A 171 4.39 -10.27 15.25
N ASN A 172 4.17 -11.14 16.24
CA ASN A 172 4.57 -12.54 16.16
C ASN A 172 3.44 -13.36 15.52
N VAL A 173 3.56 -13.64 14.23
CA VAL A 173 2.54 -14.34 13.44
C VAL A 173 2.49 -15.82 13.87
N PRO A 174 1.31 -16.37 14.22
CA PRO A 174 1.18 -17.77 14.58
C PRO A 174 1.61 -18.70 13.46
N ALA A 175 2.11 -19.89 13.83
CA ALA A 175 2.41 -20.92 12.86
C ALA A 175 1.14 -21.37 12.12
N ARG A 176 1.24 -21.40 10.79
CA ARG A 176 0.23 -21.88 9.84
C ARG A 176 0.91 -22.52 8.65
N THR A 177 0.12 -23.22 7.84
CA THR A 177 0.52 -23.68 6.50
C THR A 177 -0.51 -23.27 5.46
N GLY A 178 -0.04 -23.15 4.22
CA GLY A 178 -0.82 -22.83 3.03
C GLY A 178 -1.50 -21.47 3.10
N TYR A 179 -2.62 -21.36 2.39
CA TYR A 179 -3.42 -20.16 2.29
C TYR A 179 -4.13 -19.83 3.60
N GLN A 180 -3.92 -18.61 4.09
CA GLN A 180 -4.59 -18.03 5.25
C GLN A 180 -5.03 -16.59 4.94
N VAL A 181 -5.92 -16.05 5.76
CA VAL A 181 -6.29 -14.63 5.70
C VAL A 181 -5.95 -13.97 7.04
N ILE A 182 -5.21 -12.87 6.97
CA ILE A 182 -4.98 -11.98 8.11
C ILE A 182 -5.98 -10.83 8.04
N LEU A 183 -6.72 -10.61 9.11
CA LEU A 183 -7.62 -9.47 9.29
C LEU A 183 -6.92 -8.43 10.15
N ALA A 184 -6.62 -7.27 9.57
CA ALA A 184 -6.04 -6.12 10.24
C ALA A 184 -7.11 -5.04 10.43
N ILE A 185 -7.24 -4.54 11.66
CA ILE A 185 -8.27 -3.56 12.05
C ILE A 185 -7.59 -2.36 12.69
N TRP A 186 -7.90 -1.17 12.22
CA TRP A 186 -7.51 0.10 12.83
C TRP A 186 -8.73 0.79 13.45
N GLU A 187 -8.78 0.91 14.77
CA GLU A 187 -9.86 1.60 15.50
C GLU A 187 -9.45 3.03 15.84
N VAL A 188 -10.17 4.01 15.27
CA VAL A 188 -9.93 5.44 15.50
C VAL A 188 -10.52 5.86 16.86
N SER A 189 -9.78 6.67 17.61
CA SER A 189 -10.22 7.19 18.92
C SER A 189 -11.30 8.24 18.75
N GLY A 190 -12.30 8.23 19.64
CA GLY A 190 -13.45 9.15 19.59
C GLY A 190 -14.43 8.91 18.43
N ALA A 191 -14.12 8.02 17.49
CA ALA A 191 -15.00 7.63 16.40
C ALA A 191 -15.77 6.32 16.70
N PRO A 192 -16.96 6.11 16.13
CA PRO A 192 -17.67 4.84 16.20
C PRO A 192 -17.16 3.81 15.16
N THR A 193 -16.21 4.19 14.32
CA THR A 193 -15.77 3.41 13.16
C THR A 193 -14.35 2.86 13.29
N ALA A 194 -14.05 1.87 12.46
CA ALA A 194 -12.76 1.23 12.29
C ALA A 194 -12.50 1.00 10.79
N TYR A 195 -11.22 0.93 10.41
CA TYR A 195 -10.79 0.62 9.06
C TYR A 195 -10.33 -0.83 8.98
N ILE A 196 -10.86 -1.55 7.99
CA ILE A 196 -10.65 -2.98 7.81
C ILE A 196 -9.71 -3.20 6.63
N SER A 197 -8.71 -4.05 6.82
CA SER A 197 -7.85 -4.54 5.75
C SER A 197 -7.64 -6.03 5.92
N VAL A 198 -8.00 -6.82 4.91
CA VAL A 198 -7.63 -8.24 4.86
C VAL A 198 -6.41 -8.42 3.97
N ALA A 199 -5.49 -9.29 4.37
CA ALA A 199 -4.36 -9.73 3.55
C ALA A 199 -4.48 -11.24 3.30
N ASP A 200 -4.49 -11.61 2.03
CA ASP A 200 -4.40 -13.00 1.59
C ASP A 200 -2.94 -13.42 1.65
N VAL A 201 -2.62 -14.37 2.51
CA VAL A 201 -1.23 -14.78 2.74
C VAL A 201 -1.02 -16.26 2.49
N ASP A 202 0.18 -16.63 2.05
CA ASP A 202 0.61 -18.01 1.87
C ASP A 202 1.81 -18.29 2.78
N PHE A 203 1.64 -19.20 3.72
CA PHE A 203 2.72 -19.67 4.59
C PHE A 203 3.63 -20.70 3.90
N GLY A 204 3.33 -21.06 2.66
CA GLY A 204 3.94 -22.19 1.99
C GLY A 204 3.61 -23.50 2.72
N GLY A 205 4.45 -24.52 2.56
CA GLY A 205 4.26 -25.80 3.26
C GLY A 205 3.24 -26.73 2.60
N GLY A 206 2.79 -26.41 1.38
CA GLY A 206 2.28 -27.43 0.47
C GLY A 206 3.40 -28.31 -0.09
N SER A 207 4.61 -27.74 -0.19
CA SER A 207 5.84 -28.40 -0.62
C SER A 207 6.62 -28.95 0.58
N THR A 208 7.40 -30.02 0.36
CA THR A 208 8.38 -30.54 1.33
C THR A 208 9.73 -29.82 1.24
N LEU A 209 9.89 -28.86 0.32
CA LEU A 209 11.13 -28.12 0.14
C LEU A 209 11.37 -27.14 1.31
N PRO A 210 12.64 -26.97 1.75
CA PRO A 210 12.99 -25.93 2.72
C PRO A 210 12.92 -24.53 2.08
N ALA A 211 12.79 -23.50 2.92
CA ALA A 211 12.89 -22.12 2.48
C ALA A 211 14.27 -21.82 1.86
N PRO A 212 14.35 -21.03 0.78
CA PRO A 212 15.62 -20.52 0.28
C PRO A 212 16.39 -19.73 1.35
N THR A 213 17.70 -19.96 1.42
CA THR A 213 18.61 -19.27 2.36
C THR A 213 19.59 -18.36 1.63
N SER A 214 20.28 -17.50 2.40
CA SER A 214 21.33 -16.62 1.89
C SER A 214 20.86 -15.65 0.80
N LEU A 215 19.61 -15.19 0.87
CA LEU A 215 19.10 -14.14 -0.01
C LEU A 215 19.91 -12.86 0.22
N ALA A 216 20.57 -12.38 -0.82
CA ALA A 216 21.38 -11.17 -0.79
C ALA A 216 21.21 -10.36 -2.08
N SER A 217 21.60 -9.09 -2.01
CA SER A 217 21.72 -8.23 -3.18
C SER A 217 23.16 -8.26 -3.69
N THR A 218 23.34 -8.45 -5.00
CA THR A 218 24.65 -8.44 -5.66
C THR A 218 24.96 -7.10 -6.31
N ALA A 219 23.92 -6.33 -6.70
CA ALA A 219 24.05 -4.99 -7.24
C ALA A 219 22.76 -4.19 -7.00
N VAL A 220 22.92 -2.88 -6.80
CA VAL A 220 21.80 -1.93 -6.62
C VAL A 220 22.08 -0.70 -7.46
N THR A 221 21.12 -0.30 -8.30
CA THR A 221 21.13 0.98 -9.03
C THR A 221 20.06 1.92 -8.45
N ASP A 222 19.82 3.04 -9.13
CA ASP A 222 18.71 3.94 -8.85
C ASP A 222 17.34 3.32 -9.18
N ASN A 223 17.29 2.43 -10.18
CA ASN A 223 16.05 1.85 -10.71
C ASN A 223 16.03 0.30 -10.78
N SER A 224 17.02 -0.38 -10.23
CA SER A 224 17.09 -1.84 -10.25
C SER A 224 17.82 -2.44 -9.03
N VAL A 225 17.49 -3.69 -8.71
CA VAL A 225 18.16 -4.50 -7.69
C VAL A 225 18.39 -5.89 -8.27
N SER A 226 19.65 -6.35 -8.26
CA SER A 226 20.02 -7.73 -8.57
C SER A 226 20.16 -8.54 -7.29
N LEU A 227 19.58 -9.74 -7.31
CA LEU A 227 19.45 -10.65 -6.16
C LEU A 227 20.08 -12.00 -6.48
N ASN A 228 20.59 -12.66 -5.44
CA ASN A 228 21.00 -14.06 -5.47
C ASN A 228 20.62 -14.79 -4.17
N TRP A 229 20.57 -16.12 -4.23
CA TRP A 229 20.32 -16.99 -3.07
C TRP A 229 20.95 -18.37 -3.28
N SER A 230 20.96 -19.21 -2.24
CA SER A 230 21.43 -20.59 -2.32
C SER A 230 20.41 -21.51 -3.02
N ALA A 231 20.89 -22.44 -3.85
CA ALA A 231 20.03 -23.43 -4.50
C ALA A 231 19.34 -24.34 -3.48
N VAL A 232 18.05 -24.60 -3.69
CA VAL A 232 17.26 -25.57 -2.92
C VAL A 232 17.15 -26.87 -3.73
N ALA A 233 17.64 -27.97 -3.17
CA ALA A 233 17.58 -29.27 -3.82
C ALA A 233 16.13 -29.71 -4.06
N GLY A 234 15.79 -30.08 -5.30
CA GLY A 234 14.43 -30.45 -5.69
C GLY A 234 13.53 -29.28 -6.11
N ALA A 235 14.01 -28.03 -6.06
CA ALA A 235 13.28 -26.90 -6.61
C ALA A 235 13.24 -26.96 -8.15
N ALA A 236 12.04 -26.81 -8.72
CA ALA A 236 11.83 -26.67 -10.15
C ALA A 236 12.03 -25.20 -10.61
N SER A 237 11.66 -24.25 -9.75
CA SER A 237 11.85 -22.82 -9.98
C SER A 237 11.83 -22.03 -8.66
N TYR A 238 12.02 -20.72 -8.77
CA TYR A 238 11.96 -19.77 -7.66
C TYR A 238 11.07 -18.60 -8.03
N GLN A 239 10.20 -18.19 -7.11
CA GLN A 239 9.35 -17.01 -7.27
C GLN A 239 9.86 -15.90 -6.36
N VAL A 240 10.04 -14.70 -6.93
CA VAL A 240 10.63 -13.53 -6.27
C VAL A 240 9.54 -12.51 -5.99
N TYR A 241 9.53 -11.98 -4.78
CA TYR A 241 8.56 -11.01 -4.33
C TYR A 241 9.26 -9.70 -3.93
N ARG A 242 8.69 -8.57 -4.32
CA ARG A 242 9.06 -7.21 -3.90
C ARG A 242 7.87 -6.61 -3.17
N ASN A 243 8.08 -6.16 -1.92
CA ASN A 243 7.03 -5.65 -1.05
C ASN A 243 5.81 -6.57 -1.08
N ASN A 244 6.07 -7.88 -0.95
CA ASN A 244 5.06 -8.92 -0.94
C ASN A 244 4.29 -9.16 -2.25
N VAL A 245 4.61 -8.42 -3.32
CA VAL A 245 4.04 -8.63 -4.66
C VAL A 245 5.02 -9.43 -5.50
N SER A 246 4.54 -10.48 -6.18
CA SER A 246 5.36 -11.26 -7.10
C SER A 246 5.87 -10.37 -8.23
N VAL A 247 7.19 -10.33 -8.43
CA VAL A 247 7.84 -9.57 -9.51
C VAL A 247 8.41 -10.46 -10.61
N GLY A 248 8.46 -11.77 -10.40
CA GLY A 248 8.86 -12.71 -11.43
C GLY A 248 9.13 -14.12 -10.91
N THR A 249 9.32 -15.04 -11.84
CA THR A 249 9.75 -16.43 -11.58
C THR A 249 10.99 -16.71 -12.42
N THR A 250 11.93 -17.50 -11.87
CA THR A 250 13.18 -17.87 -12.53
C THR A 250 13.56 -19.30 -12.18
N THR A 251 14.24 -20.00 -13.08
CA THR A 251 14.84 -21.32 -12.80
C THR A 251 16.27 -21.21 -12.28
N SER A 252 16.90 -20.04 -12.42
CA SER A 252 18.23 -19.72 -11.87
C SER A 252 18.13 -19.26 -10.42
N THR A 253 19.25 -19.25 -9.70
CA THR A 253 19.34 -18.73 -8.32
C THR A 253 19.66 -17.23 -8.27
N THR A 254 19.26 -16.50 -9.30
CA THR A 254 19.49 -15.05 -9.47
C THR A 254 18.29 -14.40 -10.14
N PHE A 255 18.00 -13.16 -9.78
CA PHE A 255 16.94 -12.36 -10.38
C PHE A 255 17.28 -10.86 -10.35
N THR A 256 17.03 -10.15 -11.45
CA THR A 256 17.19 -8.69 -11.51
C THR A 256 15.82 -8.05 -11.62
N ASN A 257 15.43 -7.29 -10.60
CA ASN A 257 14.20 -6.52 -10.59
C ASN A 257 14.47 -5.10 -11.08
N THR A 258 13.79 -4.66 -12.14
CA THR A 258 13.97 -3.33 -12.77
C THR A 258 12.73 -2.45 -12.58
N GLY A 259 12.80 -1.20 -13.05
CA GLY A 259 11.67 -0.26 -12.98
C GLY A 259 11.36 0.24 -11.56
N LEU A 260 12.37 0.28 -10.69
CA LEU A 260 12.25 0.75 -9.32
C LEU A 260 12.30 2.28 -9.24
N THR A 261 11.67 2.83 -8.21
CA THR A 261 11.77 4.24 -7.84
C THR A 261 13.10 4.50 -7.14
N SER A 262 13.76 5.59 -7.51
CA SER A 262 15.03 6.00 -6.90
C SER A 262 14.87 6.40 -5.43
N GLY A 263 15.90 6.14 -4.64
CA GLY A 263 15.96 6.44 -3.20
C GLY A 263 14.92 5.71 -2.35
N THR A 264 14.30 4.65 -2.89
CA THR A 264 13.17 3.95 -2.27
C THR A 264 13.64 2.62 -1.69
N SER A 265 13.22 2.33 -0.46
CA SER A 265 13.44 1.05 0.20
C SER A 265 12.42 0.02 -0.27
N TYR A 266 12.90 -1.19 -0.58
CA TYR A 266 12.12 -2.34 -0.99
C TYR A 266 12.48 -3.56 -0.15
N ASN A 267 11.49 -4.37 0.17
CA ASN A 267 11.67 -5.65 0.86
C ASN A 267 11.54 -6.79 -0.14
N TYR A 268 12.51 -7.72 -0.14
CA TYR A 268 12.55 -8.87 -1.03
C TYR A 268 12.47 -10.18 -0.25
N THR A 269 11.72 -11.13 -0.80
CA THR A 269 11.70 -12.53 -0.37
C THR A 269 11.67 -13.45 -1.58
N VAL A 270 12.10 -14.70 -1.36
CA VAL A 270 12.10 -15.75 -2.38
C VAL A 270 11.52 -17.03 -1.79
N VAL A 271 10.69 -17.71 -2.56
CA VAL A 271 10.23 -19.10 -2.28
C VAL A 271 10.80 -20.02 -3.36
N ALA A 272 11.16 -21.24 -2.98
CA ALA A 272 11.34 -22.35 -3.92
C ALA A 272 9.97 -22.96 -4.27
N ILE A 273 9.81 -23.34 -5.54
CA ILE A 273 8.63 -24.02 -6.07
C ILE A 273 9.04 -25.44 -6.48
N ASP A 274 8.30 -26.45 -6.04
CA ASP A 274 8.54 -27.84 -6.44
C ASP A 274 7.94 -28.18 -7.82
N SER A 275 8.21 -29.39 -8.32
CA SER A 275 7.70 -29.85 -9.62
C SER A 275 6.17 -29.99 -9.68
N SER A 276 5.48 -29.97 -8.54
CA SER A 276 4.01 -29.98 -8.47
C SER A 276 3.40 -28.57 -8.39
N GLY A 277 4.23 -27.53 -8.43
CA GLY A 277 3.82 -26.13 -8.38
C GLY A 277 3.54 -25.61 -6.97
N LYS A 278 3.95 -26.34 -5.91
CA LYS A 278 3.74 -25.90 -4.52
C LYS A 278 4.94 -25.13 -4.01
N ALA A 279 4.67 -24.09 -3.23
CA ALA A 279 5.68 -23.26 -2.61
C ALA A 279 6.19 -23.84 -1.28
N SER A 280 7.51 -23.74 -1.10
CA SER A 280 8.18 -23.77 0.20
C SER A 280 7.81 -22.54 1.05
N PRO A 281 8.13 -22.52 2.36
CA PRO A 281 8.09 -21.28 3.14
C PRO A 281 9.03 -20.21 2.54
N SER A 282 8.77 -18.94 2.85
CA SER A 282 9.58 -17.81 2.36
C SER A 282 10.97 -17.79 2.99
N SER A 283 11.96 -17.29 2.24
CA SER A 283 13.23 -16.85 2.79
C SER A 283 13.04 -15.80 3.89
N SER A 284 14.11 -15.49 4.63
CA SER A 284 14.18 -14.25 5.40
C SER A 284 14.01 -13.03 4.49
N VAL A 285 13.39 -11.96 5.01
CA VAL A 285 13.23 -10.70 4.29
C VAL A 285 14.58 -10.01 4.11
N LEU A 286 14.86 -9.54 2.90
CA LEU A 286 15.99 -8.68 2.57
C LEU A 286 15.49 -7.26 2.26
N ALA A 287 15.82 -6.29 3.11
CA ALA A 287 15.55 -4.87 2.83
C ALA A 287 16.69 -4.24 2.03
N VAL A 288 16.38 -3.63 0.88
CA VAL A 288 17.34 -2.98 -0.01
C VAL A 288 16.82 -1.60 -0.39
N LYS A 289 17.64 -0.57 -0.30
CA LYS A 289 17.31 0.79 -0.76
C LYS A 289 18.02 1.08 -2.06
N THR A 290 17.29 1.50 -3.10
CA THR A 290 17.91 2.00 -4.33
C THR A 290 18.82 3.18 -4.01
N THR A 291 19.89 3.37 -4.77
CA THR A 291 21.01 4.25 -4.38
C THR A 291 20.58 5.68 -4.04
N GLY A 292 19.47 6.17 -4.63
CA GLY A 292 18.97 7.52 -4.37
C GLY A 292 19.88 8.62 -4.88
N SER A 293 21.00 8.24 -5.51
CA SER A 293 21.85 9.11 -6.31
C SER A 293 21.08 9.45 -7.59
N GLY A 294 20.15 10.40 -7.49
CA GLY A 294 19.58 11.05 -8.65
C GLY A 294 20.71 11.68 -9.46
N GLY A 295 21.13 11.00 -10.51
CA GLY A 295 22.07 11.50 -11.51
C GLY A 295 21.67 10.94 -12.87
N ALA A 296 20.94 11.75 -13.63
CA ALA A 296 20.42 11.56 -14.98
C ALA A 296 19.14 10.73 -15.19
N GLY A 297 18.00 11.31 -14.82
CA GLY A 297 16.68 10.80 -15.24
C GLY A 297 15.49 11.73 -14.98
N THR A 298 15.70 13.03 -14.77
CA THR A 298 14.60 13.97 -14.49
C THR A 298 13.95 14.56 -15.74
N TYR A 299 14.40 14.15 -16.93
CA TYR A 299 13.87 14.67 -18.18
C TYR A 299 13.50 13.53 -19.13
N LEU A 300 12.53 13.79 -20.00
CA LEU A 300 12.12 12.82 -21.01
C LEU A 300 13.34 12.39 -21.84
N PRO A 301 13.43 11.10 -22.24
CA PRO A 301 14.52 10.65 -23.09
C PRO A 301 14.54 11.48 -24.38
N TRP A 302 15.74 11.85 -24.82
CA TRP A 302 15.91 12.53 -26.10
C TRP A 302 15.39 11.64 -27.25
N SER A 303 14.69 12.26 -28.19
CA SER A 303 14.17 11.63 -29.39
C SER A 303 14.62 12.41 -30.61
N ALA A 304 15.17 11.71 -31.61
CA ALA A 304 15.59 12.29 -32.87
C ALA A 304 14.44 12.95 -33.66
N THR A 305 13.19 12.55 -33.41
CA THR A 305 12.02 13.04 -34.13
C THR A 305 11.31 14.20 -33.42
N THR A 306 11.64 14.48 -32.16
CA THR A 306 11.01 15.54 -31.38
C THR A 306 11.69 16.88 -31.64
N VAL A 307 10.89 17.93 -31.81
CA VAL A 307 11.39 19.31 -31.88
C VAL A 307 11.57 19.83 -30.46
N TYR A 308 12.74 20.38 -30.16
CA TYR A 308 13.08 21.01 -28.90
C TYR A 308 13.34 22.50 -29.10
N VAL A 309 12.79 23.34 -28.23
CA VAL A 309 13.07 24.79 -28.19
C VAL A 309 13.89 25.14 -26.94
N GLY A 310 14.46 26.35 -26.91
CA GLY A 310 15.30 26.83 -25.81
C GLY A 310 14.65 26.60 -24.44
N GLY A 311 15.40 25.99 -23.51
CA GLY A 311 14.93 25.64 -22.17
C GLY A 311 14.28 24.26 -22.04
N ASN A 312 14.01 23.56 -23.13
CA ASN A 312 13.57 22.15 -23.07
C ASN A 312 14.70 21.26 -22.57
N LYS A 313 14.36 20.28 -21.75
CA LYS A 313 15.33 19.42 -21.07
C LYS A 313 15.06 17.96 -21.40
N VAL A 314 16.13 17.20 -21.60
CA VAL A 314 16.10 15.78 -22.00
C VAL A 314 17.22 15.00 -21.33
N SER A 315 17.05 13.68 -21.25
CA SER A 315 18.12 12.76 -20.82
C SER A 315 18.60 11.92 -22.02
N TYR A 316 19.92 11.80 -22.19
CA TYR A 316 20.55 10.97 -23.22
C TYR A 316 21.84 10.34 -22.67
N ASN A 317 22.00 9.02 -22.80
CA ASN A 317 23.15 8.25 -22.30
C ASN A 317 23.54 8.53 -20.83
N GLY A 318 22.55 8.73 -19.95
CA GLY A 318 22.81 9.00 -18.54
C GLY A 318 23.40 10.39 -18.28
N VAL A 319 23.16 11.35 -19.19
CA VAL A 319 23.48 12.77 -19.00
C VAL A 319 22.24 13.61 -19.30
N ASN A 320 22.03 14.67 -18.51
CA ASN A 320 20.94 15.61 -18.73
C ASN A 320 21.40 16.78 -19.59
N TYR A 321 20.54 17.20 -20.52
CA TYR A 321 20.80 18.31 -21.40
C TYR A 321 19.64 19.28 -21.44
N GLU A 322 19.95 20.56 -21.62
CA GLU A 322 18.97 21.59 -21.95
C GLU A 322 19.28 22.15 -23.34
N ALA A 323 18.26 22.24 -24.19
CA ALA A 323 18.37 22.87 -25.50
C ALA A 323 18.61 24.37 -25.30
N LYS A 324 19.64 24.92 -25.95
CA LYS A 324 19.93 26.36 -25.92
C LYS A 324 19.01 27.14 -26.88
N TRP A 325 18.58 26.49 -27.96
CA TRP A 325 17.67 27.02 -28.99
C TRP A 325 17.02 25.87 -29.78
N TRP A 326 16.28 26.18 -30.85
CA TRP A 326 15.56 25.21 -31.66
C TRP A 326 16.46 24.09 -32.20
N THR A 327 16.04 22.83 -32.06
CA THR A 327 16.72 21.65 -32.64
C THR A 327 15.77 20.46 -32.83
N GLN A 328 16.06 19.61 -33.81
CA GLN A 328 15.41 18.32 -34.06
C GLN A 328 16.47 17.38 -34.66
N GLY A 329 16.54 16.14 -34.20
CA GLY A 329 17.49 15.14 -34.73
C GLY A 329 18.94 15.26 -34.24
N GLU A 330 19.33 16.39 -33.64
CA GLU A 330 20.70 16.59 -33.15
C GLU A 330 20.95 15.88 -31.81
N ILE A 331 21.94 14.99 -31.79
CA ILE A 331 22.30 14.17 -30.63
C ILE A 331 22.85 15.06 -29.49
N PRO A 332 22.36 14.91 -28.25
CA PRO A 332 22.89 15.64 -27.11
C PRO A 332 24.34 15.25 -26.77
N THR A 333 25.26 16.18 -26.98
CA THR A 333 26.71 15.99 -26.74
C THR A 333 27.29 17.02 -25.78
N GLY A 334 26.49 17.97 -25.30
CA GLY A 334 26.92 19.03 -24.37
C GLY A 334 27.64 20.21 -25.04
N ASN A 335 27.90 20.07 -26.34
CA ASN A 335 28.45 21.10 -27.21
C ASN A 335 27.36 21.61 -28.15
N ASN A 336 27.56 22.80 -28.69
CA ASN A 336 26.68 23.40 -29.70
C ASN A 336 25.26 23.69 -29.18
N VAL A 337 24.21 23.06 -29.71
CA VAL A 337 22.78 23.30 -29.38
C VAL A 337 22.37 22.82 -27.98
N TRP A 338 23.11 21.89 -27.37
CA TRP A 338 22.79 21.30 -26.06
C TRP A 338 23.79 21.81 -25.01
N LYS A 339 23.32 22.18 -23.81
CA LYS A 339 24.19 22.35 -22.62
C LYS A 339 23.95 21.20 -21.66
N VAL A 340 25.04 20.66 -21.10
CA VAL A 340 24.94 19.71 -19.97
C VAL A 340 24.35 20.46 -18.78
N ILE A 341 23.41 19.84 -18.09
CA ILE A 341 22.83 20.34 -16.84
C ILE A 341 22.96 19.27 -15.75
N PRO A 342 22.98 19.66 -14.47
CA PRO A 342 23.01 18.73 -13.35
C PRO A 342 21.92 17.63 -13.39
#